data_AF-W4QQF9-F1
#
_entry.id   AF-W4QQF9-F1
#
_cell.length_a   1.000
_cell.length_b   1.000
_cell.length_c   1.000
_cell.angle_alpha   90.00
_cell.angle_beta   90.00
_cell.angle_gamma   90.00
#
_symmetry.space_group_name_H-M   'P 1'
#
loop_
_entity.id
_entity.type
_entity.pdbx_description
1 polymer ?
#
loop_
_entity_poly.entity_id
_entity_poly.type
_entity_poly.pdbx_seq_one_letter_code
_entity_poly.pdbx_strand_id
1 'polypeptide(L)'
;MYQNRGLMILFIIFWVIVLRLYIFEEERSIIHFLLGSTIFGVLLNRYKHLSSKHKKTQANAALIIAIIIFLTLIFWYVVPFFA
;
A
#
# COMPACT_ATOMS: atom_id res chain seq x y z
N MET A 1 -2.98 25.67 6.41
CA MET A 1 -3.86 24.46 6.46
C MET A 1 -4.58 24.16 5.12
N TYR A 2 -4.11 24.70 3.99
CA TYR A 2 -4.67 24.48 2.63
C TYR A 2 -3.79 23.61 1.72
N GLN A 3 -2.60 23.23 2.18
CA GLN A 3 -1.48 22.81 1.33
C GLN A 3 -1.59 21.39 0.75
N ASN A 4 -2.62 20.61 1.10
CA ASN A 4 -2.74 19.21 0.70
C ASN A 4 -4.05 18.84 -0.01
N ARG A 5 -4.96 19.79 -0.27
CA ARG A 5 -6.22 19.45 -0.96
C ARG A 5 -5.99 18.98 -2.39
N GLY A 6 -5.10 19.64 -3.13
CA GLY A 6 -4.75 19.26 -4.50
C GLY A 6 -4.09 17.88 -4.58
N LEU A 7 -3.09 17.62 -3.73
CA LEU A 7 -2.43 16.31 -3.65
C LEU A 7 -3.39 15.19 -3.23
N MET A 8 -4.32 15.47 -2.32
CA MET A 8 -5.35 14.51 -1.91
C MET A 8 -6.30 14.17 -3.06
N ILE A 9 -6.72 15.17 -3.85
CA ILE A 9 -7.55 14.95 -5.04
C ILE A 9 -6.79 14.12 -6.08
N LEU A 10 -5.53 14.46 -6.34
CA LEU A 10 -4.65 13.72 -7.25
C LEU A 10 -4.48 12.26 -6.83
N PHE A 11 -4.30 12.03 -5.53
CA PHE A 11 -4.22 10.69 -4.94
C PHE A 11 -5.52 9.90 -5.09
N ILE A 12 -6.67 10.54 -4.91
CA ILE A 12 -7.99 9.91 -5.09
C ILE A 12 -8.21 9.54 -6.56
N ILE A 13 -7.92 10.44 -7.50
CA ILE A 13 -8.04 10.17 -8.94
C ILE A 13 -7.14 9.00 -9.34
N PHE A 14 -5.89 9.00 -8.88
CA PHE A 14 -4.97 7.89 -9.09
C PHE A 14 -5.55 6.57 -8.58
N TRP A 15 -6.13 6.57 -7.37
CA TRP A 15 -6.74 5.38 -6.79
C TRP A 15 -7.98 4.88 -7.53
N VAL A 16 -8.82 5.78 -8.04
CA VAL A 16 -9.98 5.40 -8.87
C VAL A 16 -9.52 4.73 -10.16
N ILE A 17 -8.46 5.24 -10.80
CA ILE A 17 -7.87 4.65 -11.99
C ILE A 17 -7.29 3.27 -11.68
N VAL A 18 -6.53 3.13 -10.59
CA VAL A 18 -5.97 1.84 -10.13
C VAL A 18 -7.07 0.82 -9.87
N LEU A 19 -8.16 1.20 -9.18
CA LEU A 19 -9.32 0.32 -8.93
C LEU A 19 -10.05 -0.08 -10.21
N ARG A 20 -10.22 0.86 -11.15
CA ARG A 20 -10.81 0.57 -12.46
C ARG A 20 -9.95 -0.44 -13.22
N LEU A 21 -8.65 -0.21 -13.31
CA LEU A 21 -7.73 -1.14 -13.96
C LEU A 21 -7.69 -2.50 -13.25
N TYR A 22 -7.77 -2.50 -11.91
CA TYR A 22 -7.86 -3.72 -11.10
C TYR A 22 -9.11 -4.55 -11.41
N ILE A 23 -10.25 -3.93 -11.75
CA ILE A 23 -11.51 -4.64 -12.02
C ILE A 23 -11.60 -5.12 -13.47
N PHE A 24 -11.06 -4.35 -14.43
CA PHE A 24 -11.39 -4.50 -15.85
C PHE A 24 -10.28 -5.02 -16.77
N GLU A 25 -9.00 -5.10 -16.35
CA GLU A 25 -7.92 -5.61 -17.24
C GLU A 25 -7.53 -7.06 -16.94
N GLU A 26 -7.00 -7.82 -17.90
CA GLU A 26 -6.59 -9.22 -17.69
C GLU A 26 -5.18 -9.33 -17.08
N GLU A 27 -4.23 -8.49 -17.50
CA GLU A 27 -2.88 -8.42 -16.94
C GLU A 27 -2.80 -7.47 -15.74
N ARG A 28 -3.29 -7.93 -14.59
CA ARG A 28 -3.41 -7.09 -13.38
C ARG A 28 -2.16 -7.03 -12.52
N SER A 29 -1.06 -7.68 -12.91
CA SER A 29 0.10 -7.90 -12.05
C SER A 29 0.76 -6.60 -11.59
N ILE A 30 0.97 -5.64 -12.50
CA ILE A 30 1.53 -4.32 -12.18
C ILE A 30 0.60 -3.54 -11.26
N ILE A 31 -0.71 -3.58 -11.51
CA ILE A 31 -1.71 -2.86 -10.73
C ILE A 31 -1.79 -3.42 -9.31
N HIS A 32 -1.79 -4.74 -9.14
CA HIS A 32 -1.76 -5.37 -7.82
C HIS A 32 -0.46 -5.05 -7.07
N PHE A 33 0.67 -5.05 -7.77
CA PHE A 33 1.94 -4.66 -7.18
C PHE A 33 1.92 -3.21 -6.67
N LEU A 34 1.42 -2.26 -7.48
CA LEU A 34 1.31 -0.84 -7.10
C LEU A 34 0.33 -0.64 -5.94
N LEU A 35 -0.81 -1.34 -5.97
CA LEU A 35 -1.82 -1.29 -4.92
C LEU A 35 -1.27 -1.86 -3.60
N GLY A 36 -0.65 -3.04 -3.65
CA GLY A 36 0.01 -3.67 -2.50
C GLY A 36 1.14 -2.80 -1.94
N SER A 37 1.97 -2.20 -2.80
CA SER A 37 3.04 -1.27 -2.40
C SER A 37 2.48 -0.02 -1.69
N THR A 38 1.33 0.49 -2.16
CA THR A 38 0.64 1.62 -1.53
C THR A 38 0.12 1.24 -0.14
N ILE A 39 -0.55 0.08 -0.02
CA ILE A 39 -1.06 -0.41 1.27
C ILE A 39 0.09 -0.63 2.24
N PHE A 40 1.20 -1.22 1.78
CA PHE A 40 2.42 -1.40 2.57
C PHE A 40 2.94 -0.06 3.11
N GLY A 41 3.10 0.95 2.25
CA GLY A 41 3.53 2.28 2.68
C GLY A 41 2.59 2.94 3.70
N VAL A 42 1.28 2.80 3.51
CA VAL A 42 0.27 3.30 4.46
C VAL A 42 0.38 2.59 5.82
N LEU A 43 0.59 1.28 5.85
CA LEU A 43 0.75 0.52 7.08
C LEU A 43 2.04 0.86 7.81
N LEU A 44 3.16 1.07 7.11
CA LEU A 44 4.40 1.55 7.72
C LEU A 44 4.24 2.94 8.34
N ASN A 45 3.58 3.85 7.63
CA ASN A 45 3.27 5.18 8.18
C ASN A 45 2.36 5.08 9.41
N ARG A 46 1.35 4.19 9.35
CA ARG A 46 0.45 3.92 10.48
C ARG A 46 1.19 3.31 11.67
N TYR A 47 2.12 2.37 11.43
CA TYR A 47 3.00 1.81 12.46
C TYR A 47 3.81 2.91 13.15
N LYS A 48 4.48 3.77 12.38
CA LYS A 48 5.27 4.89 12.91
C LYS A 48 4.42 5.80 13.80
N HIS A 49 3.23 6.18 13.33
CA HIS A 49 2.31 7.05 14.07
C HIS A 49 1.71 6.40 15.33
N LEU A 50 1.44 5.09 15.30
CA LEU A 50 0.93 4.37 16.46
C LEU A 50 2.03 4.11 17.50
N SER A 51 3.24 3.83 17.03
CA SER A 51 4.44 3.65 17.87
C SER A 51 4.76 4.95 18.63
N SER A 52 4.69 6.10 17.95
CA SER A 52 4.89 7.41 18.60
C SER A 52 3.79 7.80 19.60
N LYS A 53 2.61 7.17 19.53
CA LYS A 53 1.49 7.40 20.48
C LYS A 53 1.42 6.36 21.60
N HIS A 54 2.50 5.60 21.83
CA HIS A 54 2.57 4.51 22.82
C HIS A 54 1.52 3.40 22.66
N LYS A 55 0.86 3.27 21.49
CA LYS A 55 -0.14 2.23 21.22
C LYS A 55 0.53 0.94 20.73
N LYS A 56 1.35 0.33 21.59
CA LYS A 56 2.26 -0.79 21.25
C LYS A 56 1.58 -1.96 20.53
N THR A 57 0.44 -2.45 21.03
CA THR A 57 -0.28 -3.59 20.42
C THR A 57 -0.75 -3.27 19.00
N GLN A 58 -1.32 -2.07 18.79
CA GLN A 58 -1.83 -1.65 17.48
C GLN A 58 -0.70 -1.38 16.49
N ALA A 59 0.43 -0.84 16.97
CA ALA A 59 1.63 -0.68 16.18
C ALA A 59 2.17 -2.05 15.73
N ASN A 60 2.32 -3.00 16.65
CA ASN A 60 2.79 -4.34 16.33
C ASN A 60 1.86 -5.06 15.34
N ALA A 61 0.55 -4.92 15.48
CA ALA A 61 -0.40 -5.44 14.51
C ALA A 61 -0.21 -4.81 13.12
N ALA A 62 -0.08 -3.49 13.02
CA ALA A 62 0.18 -2.80 11.76
C ALA A 62 1.49 -3.26 11.11
N LEU A 63 2.54 -3.49 11.91
CA LEU A 63 3.83 -3.97 11.43
C LEU A 63 3.75 -5.42 10.91
N ILE A 64 3.07 -6.32 11.63
CA ILE A 64 2.87 -7.71 11.20
C ILE A 64 2.15 -7.74 9.86
N ILE A 65 1.07 -6.96 9.71
CA ILE A 65 0.32 -6.88 8.46
C ILE A 65 1.22 -6.32 7.34
N ALA A 66 2.04 -5.29 7.63
CA ALA A 66 2.98 -4.75 6.66
C ALA A 66 4.00 -5.81 6.20
N ILE A 67 4.55 -6.61 7.12
CA ILE A 67 5.49 -7.69 6.79
C ILE A 67 4.82 -8.74 5.88
N ILE A 68 3.59 -9.15 6.18
CA ILE A 68 2.86 -10.12 5.34
C ILE A 68 2.69 -9.56 3.93
N ILE A 69 2.24 -8.30 3.80
CA ILE A 69 2.06 -7.67 2.49
C ILE A 69 3.39 -7.54 1.74
N PHE A 70 4.48 -7.20 2.44
CA PHE A 70 5.81 -7.14 1.84
C PHE A 70 6.25 -8.49 1.28
N LEU A 71 6.06 -9.57 2.04
CA LEU A 71 6.36 -10.93 1.58
C LEU A 71 5.50 -11.32 0.38
N THR A 72 4.20 -11.00 0.40
CA THR A 72 3.32 -11.21 -0.75
C THR A 72 3.81 -10.46 -1.98
N LEU A 73 4.22 -9.19 -1.82
CA LEU A 73 4.74 -8.38 -2.91
C LEU A 73 6.00 -9.00 -3.54
N ILE A 74 6.93 -9.47 -2.71
CA ILE A 74 8.16 -10.11 -3.19
C ILE A 74 7.86 -11.41 -3.92
N PHE A 75 7.14 -12.33 -3.28
CA PHE A 75 6.93 -13.67 -3.82
C PHE A 75 6.16 -13.67 -5.13
N TRP A 76 5.15 -12.81 -5.25
CA TRP A 76 4.23 -12.85 -6.38
C TRP A 76 4.61 -11.91 -7.53
N TYR A 77 5.43 -10.89 -7.27
CA TYR A 77 5.73 -9.88 -8.30
C TYR A 77 7.21 -9.62 -8.51
N VAL A 78 8.07 -9.82 -7.49
CA VAL A 78 9.52 -9.61 -7.63
C VAL A 78 10.20 -10.90 -8.08
N VAL A 79 9.97 -12.02 -7.40
CA VAL A 79 10.61 -13.31 -7.72
C VAL A 79 10.34 -13.75 -9.16
N PRO A 80 9.09 -13.74 -9.68
CA PRO A 80 8.80 -14.16 -11.05
C PRO A 80 9.41 -13.26 -12.12
N PHE A 81 9.86 -12.05 -11.77
CA PHE A 81 10.52 -11.14 -12.70
C PHE A 81 12.01 -11.49 -12.92
N PHE A 82 12.63 -12.18 -11.96
CA PHE A 82 14.05 -12.56 -11.99
C PHE A 82 14.31 -14.06 -12.24
N ALA A 83 13.24 -14.87 -12.27
CA ALA A 83 13.29 -16.31 -12.54
C ALA A 83 13.01 -16.60 -14.02
#